data_AF-A0A0D1EJH1-F1
#
_entry.id   AF-A0A0D1EJH1-F1
#
_cell.length_a   1.000
_cell.length_b   1.000
_cell.length_c   1.000
_cell.angle_alpha   90.00
_cell.angle_beta   90.00
_cell.angle_gamma   90.00
#
_symmetry.space_group_name_H-M   'P 1'
#
loop_
_entity.id
_entity.type
_entity.pdbx_description
1 polymer ?
#
loop_
_entity_poly.entity_id
_entity_poly.type
_entity_poly.pdbx_seq_one_letter_code
_entity_poly.pdbx_strand_id
1 'polypeptide(L)'
;MNSMLNVWARAAMRALALFVLAFASQVSAADWSGTWTSDYGELRLIRDGDRLYGDYAERGTIEGLVFGRKDELVHAIFMYTDGRWGTVLWRRDGDRLNGRWNWSANGLPANSPNKWSATRTSAQTSPLKYADAHRVGYPFGDVNFTEGPFQSWLETGNRPVPQPATEPNRRDNLSALYGGYVLSGLDQAFAIEADVLHFRGARTAAVDFSVFVNRGEACPTSMHLQFCNELRSLADGRGYVAVRSTGTTIVNLNHASETVETTFRLPGDRDDRLLRLHRDGNSFHGSIHHRQRGLDYEGVVRTRPHLCEQTACQNAVFADLRANPARYQGNVDRGAILRMINGPNRIAQSHGRSTPAPNPGPVSNNGAGPRPLFTDAWAILEETGDNLGEIAFSLDGDRLAASGKLRGFFETAEDHDVVFTLSTWTSEAVAFDLVVYAGQSGESKQGRLLVELPSSAPAVPRGTLFVEDEILLVELVRPTNGLSPREVFDTPAIGIYGVSYRLHNVPQGRTLRLREKPDRNAAVTGSITANASGLTMLGCDERVHRIDSLAFERADMAARTDMLSRTWCQISNGQIAGWLPGLYLSPEAN
;
A
#
# COMPACT_ATOMS: atom_id res chain seq x y z
N MET A 1 -78.70 2.49 -38.99
CA MET A 1 -77.29 2.71 -38.58
C MET A 1 -77.10 3.04 -37.10
N ASN A 2 -78.12 2.98 -36.23
CA ASN A 2 -77.99 3.34 -34.80
C ASN A 2 -77.87 2.15 -33.81
N SER A 3 -77.91 0.89 -34.25
CA SER A 3 -77.85 -0.26 -33.31
C SER A 3 -76.47 -0.92 -33.18
N MET A 4 -75.51 -0.63 -34.06
CA MET A 4 -74.16 -1.25 -33.99
C MET A 4 -73.19 -0.54 -33.04
N LEU A 5 -73.43 0.73 -32.67
CA LEU A 5 -72.55 1.51 -31.79
C LEU A 5 -72.68 1.13 -30.29
N ASN A 6 -73.79 0.53 -29.87
CA ASN A 6 -74.03 0.19 -28.46
C ASN A 6 -73.44 -1.14 -28.01
N VAL A 7 -73.05 -2.02 -28.93
CA VAL A 7 -72.46 -3.33 -28.61
C VAL A 7 -70.96 -3.22 -28.29
N TRP A 8 -70.25 -2.32 -28.98
CA TRP A 8 -68.80 -2.12 -28.78
C TRP A 8 -68.48 -1.35 -27.49
N ALA A 9 -69.32 -0.39 -27.07
CA ALA A 9 -69.12 0.36 -25.83
C ALA A 9 -69.28 -0.50 -24.56
N ARG A 10 -70.18 -1.50 -24.58
CA ARG A 10 -70.40 -2.42 -23.45
C ARG A 10 -69.34 -3.52 -23.35
N ALA A 11 -68.72 -3.90 -24.46
CA ALA A 11 -67.58 -4.83 -24.49
C ALA A 11 -66.27 -4.18 -24.00
N ALA A 12 -66.01 -2.93 -24.41
CA ALA A 12 -64.83 -2.18 -23.98
C ALA A 12 -64.84 -1.85 -22.47
N MET A 13 -66.02 -1.53 -21.91
CA MET A 13 -66.14 -1.18 -20.49
C MET A 13 -66.07 -2.41 -19.55
N ARG A 14 -66.43 -3.61 -20.02
CA ARG A 14 -66.19 -4.88 -19.29
C ARG A 14 -64.74 -5.36 -19.39
N ALA A 15 -64.05 -5.12 -20.51
CA ALA A 15 -62.63 -5.41 -20.65
C ALA A 15 -61.75 -4.49 -19.78
N LEU A 16 -62.13 -3.22 -19.62
CA LEU A 16 -61.40 -2.28 -18.77
C LEU A 16 -61.59 -2.55 -17.26
N ALA A 17 -62.78 -3.00 -16.84
CA ALA A 17 -63.04 -3.39 -15.45
C ALA A 17 -62.32 -4.69 -15.04
N LEU A 18 -62.05 -5.60 -15.98
CA LEU A 18 -61.25 -6.82 -15.74
C LEU A 18 -59.73 -6.57 -15.79
N PHE A 19 -59.27 -5.50 -16.43
CA PHE A 19 -57.84 -5.16 -16.48
C PHE A 19 -57.36 -4.36 -15.25
N VAL A 20 -58.24 -3.61 -14.58
CA VAL A 20 -57.89 -2.83 -13.37
C VAL A 20 -57.85 -3.69 -12.09
N LEU A 21 -58.52 -4.86 -12.08
CA LEU A 21 -58.50 -5.80 -10.94
C LEU A 21 -57.31 -6.78 -10.93
N ALA A 22 -56.46 -6.79 -11.97
CA ALA A 22 -55.31 -7.70 -12.07
C ALA A 22 -53.97 -7.10 -11.63
N PHE A 23 -53.90 -5.80 -11.30
CA PHE A 23 -52.66 -5.13 -10.88
C PHE A 23 -52.58 -4.84 -9.37
N ALA A 24 -53.61 -5.19 -8.61
CA ALA A 24 -53.54 -5.16 -7.15
C ALA A 24 -53.14 -6.56 -6.64
N SER A 25 -52.15 -6.62 -5.75
CA SER A 25 -51.80 -7.81 -4.93
C SER A 25 -50.75 -8.77 -5.48
N GLN A 26 -49.66 -8.27 -6.04
CA GLN A 26 -48.35 -8.93 -5.86
C GLN A 26 -47.36 -7.99 -5.18
N VAL A 27 -47.80 -7.31 -4.12
CA VAL A 27 -46.84 -6.76 -3.15
C VAL A 27 -46.21 -7.97 -2.49
N SER A 28 -44.98 -8.24 -2.89
CA SER A 28 -44.22 -9.46 -2.59
C SER A 28 -44.27 -9.77 -1.11
N ALA A 29 -44.93 -10.87 -0.76
CA ALA A 29 -44.94 -11.44 0.58
C ALA A 29 -43.54 -11.87 1.07
N ALA A 30 -42.48 -11.67 0.27
CA ALA A 30 -41.10 -12.03 0.58
C ALA A 30 -40.18 -10.84 0.94
N ASP A 31 -40.70 -9.64 1.19
CA ASP A 31 -39.85 -8.51 1.60
C ASP A 31 -39.60 -8.48 3.11
N TRP A 32 -38.34 -8.55 3.58
CA TRP A 32 -37.98 -8.47 5.01
C TRP A 32 -38.22 -7.10 5.62
N SER A 33 -38.42 -6.08 4.80
CA SER A 33 -38.69 -4.72 5.23
C SER A 33 -40.02 -4.63 5.99
N GLY A 34 -40.06 -3.76 6.99
CA GLY A 34 -41.24 -3.43 7.75
C GLY A 34 -40.96 -3.13 9.22
N THR A 35 -42.04 -2.88 9.94
CA THR A 35 -42.04 -2.73 11.39
C THR A 35 -42.55 -4.02 12.03
N TRP A 36 -41.88 -4.50 13.06
CA TRP A 36 -42.16 -5.78 13.71
C TRP A 36 -42.19 -5.62 15.23
N THR A 37 -43.11 -6.31 15.89
CA THR A 37 -43.07 -6.46 17.35
C THR A 37 -42.32 -7.74 17.68
N SER A 38 -41.23 -7.64 18.46
CA SER A 38 -40.43 -8.79 18.89
C SER A 38 -40.38 -8.95 20.41
N ASP A 39 -39.91 -10.11 20.87
CA ASP A 39 -39.71 -10.40 22.30
C ASP A 39 -38.73 -9.42 22.99
N TYR A 40 -37.95 -8.68 22.20
CA TYR A 40 -36.91 -7.76 22.66
C TYR A 40 -37.20 -6.29 22.32
N GLY A 41 -38.40 -5.98 21.85
CA GLY A 41 -38.82 -4.63 21.44
C GLY A 41 -39.19 -4.54 19.96
N GLU A 42 -39.53 -3.34 19.50
CA GLU A 42 -39.86 -3.09 18.09
C GLU A 42 -38.63 -3.28 17.19
N LEU A 43 -38.77 -3.96 16.05
CA LEU A 43 -37.75 -3.99 14.98
C LEU A 43 -38.23 -3.13 13.82
N ARG A 44 -37.35 -2.30 13.29
CA ARG A 44 -37.58 -1.50 12.08
C ARG A 44 -36.55 -1.92 11.06
N LEU A 45 -36.92 -2.83 10.16
CA LEU A 45 -35.98 -3.46 9.23
C LEU A 45 -36.17 -2.91 7.82
N ILE A 46 -35.07 -2.73 7.10
CA ILE A 46 -35.01 -2.38 5.68
C ILE A 46 -34.12 -3.41 4.99
N ARG A 47 -34.61 -3.96 3.89
CA ARG A 47 -33.81 -4.80 3.00
C ARG A 47 -33.38 -3.99 1.78
N ASP A 48 -32.09 -4.03 1.49
CA ASP A 48 -31.50 -3.48 0.27
C ASP A 48 -30.62 -4.55 -0.40
N GLY A 49 -31.15 -5.16 -1.46
CA GLY A 49 -30.54 -6.35 -2.07
C GLY A 49 -30.44 -7.52 -1.08
N ASP A 50 -29.21 -8.00 -0.85
CA ASP A 50 -28.92 -9.06 0.12
C ASP A 50 -28.65 -8.51 1.53
N ARG A 51 -28.51 -7.18 1.69
CA ARG A 51 -28.28 -6.53 2.97
C ARG A 51 -29.60 -6.34 3.72
N LEU A 52 -29.59 -6.63 5.01
CA LEU A 52 -30.67 -6.32 5.94
C LEU A 52 -30.11 -5.45 7.06
N TYR A 53 -30.66 -4.26 7.22
CA TYR A 53 -30.27 -3.34 8.29
C TYR A 53 -31.48 -2.71 8.94
N GLY A 54 -31.32 -2.14 10.13
CA GLY A 54 -32.42 -1.52 10.83
C GLY A 54 -32.16 -1.25 12.30
N ASP A 55 -33.18 -0.77 13.00
CA ASP A 55 -33.12 -0.59 14.45
C ASP A 55 -33.77 -1.77 15.16
N TYR A 56 -33.25 -2.12 16.34
CA TYR A 56 -33.98 -2.94 17.30
C TYR A 56 -34.17 -2.18 18.61
N ALA A 57 -35.41 -2.22 19.09
CA ALA A 57 -35.91 -1.43 20.20
C ALA A 57 -35.50 0.05 20.06
N GLU A 58 -35.34 0.71 21.21
CA GLU A 58 -34.74 2.04 21.32
C GLU A 58 -33.27 1.93 21.78
N ARG A 59 -32.57 0.84 21.44
CA ARG A 59 -31.27 0.48 22.06
C ARG A 59 -30.12 0.19 21.10
N GLY A 60 -30.37 -0.01 19.82
CA GLY A 60 -29.29 -0.36 18.91
C GLY A 60 -29.70 -0.68 17.48
N THR A 61 -28.76 -1.22 16.73
CA THR A 61 -28.87 -1.53 15.31
C THR A 61 -28.84 -3.03 15.03
N ILE A 62 -29.43 -3.41 13.90
CA ILE A 62 -29.32 -4.71 13.23
C ILE A 62 -28.57 -4.49 11.93
N GLU A 63 -27.60 -5.36 11.64
CA GLU A 63 -26.89 -5.39 10.36
C GLU A 63 -26.63 -6.85 9.96
N GLY A 64 -26.99 -7.25 8.75
CA GLY A 64 -26.91 -8.64 8.33
C GLY A 64 -27.14 -8.90 6.85
N LEU A 65 -27.14 -10.18 6.51
CA LEU A 65 -27.29 -10.69 5.16
C LEU A 65 -28.44 -11.70 5.06
N VAL A 66 -29.21 -11.60 3.98
CA VAL A 66 -30.32 -12.48 3.63
C VAL A 66 -29.79 -13.62 2.75
N PHE A 67 -30.15 -14.85 3.07
CA PHE A 67 -29.71 -16.06 2.39
C PHE A 67 -30.87 -16.96 1.93
N GLY A 68 -30.60 -17.73 0.87
CA GLY A 68 -31.44 -18.84 0.40
C GLY A 68 -32.30 -18.49 -0.82
N ARG A 69 -32.80 -19.52 -1.54
CA ARG A 69 -33.58 -19.35 -2.79
C ARG A 69 -34.95 -18.70 -2.60
N LYS A 70 -35.39 -18.51 -1.36
CA LYS A 70 -36.67 -17.92 -0.97
C LYS A 70 -36.51 -16.82 0.09
N ASP A 71 -35.28 -16.35 0.30
CA ASP A 71 -35.00 -15.33 1.32
C ASP A 71 -35.49 -15.73 2.72
N GLU A 72 -35.43 -17.02 3.05
CA GLU A 72 -36.02 -17.53 4.29
C GLU A 72 -35.08 -17.40 5.49
N LEU A 73 -33.79 -17.10 5.28
CA LEU A 73 -32.77 -17.12 6.33
C LEU A 73 -32.03 -15.78 6.40
N VAL A 74 -31.80 -15.28 7.60
CA VAL A 74 -30.96 -14.10 7.84
C VAL A 74 -29.90 -14.45 8.86
N HIS A 75 -28.65 -14.11 8.54
CA HIS A 75 -27.58 -14.00 9.52
C HIS A 75 -27.36 -12.52 9.79
N ALA A 76 -27.48 -12.10 11.03
CA ALA A 76 -27.31 -10.70 11.40
C ALA A 76 -26.56 -10.55 12.71
N ILE A 77 -26.06 -9.34 12.92
CA ILE A 77 -25.49 -8.84 14.15
C ILE A 77 -26.47 -7.83 14.72
N PHE A 78 -26.65 -7.87 16.04
CA PHE A 78 -27.32 -6.81 16.78
C PHE A 78 -26.28 -6.11 17.65
N MET A 79 -26.29 -4.78 17.65
CA MET A 79 -25.30 -3.96 18.35
C MET A 79 -25.98 -2.90 19.19
N TYR A 80 -25.69 -2.90 20.48
CA TYR A 80 -26.17 -1.91 21.44
C TYR A 80 -25.41 -0.60 21.26
N THR A 81 -26.03 0.53 21.62
CA THR A 81 -25.37 1.84 21.62
C THR A 81 -24.19 1.94 22.60
N ASP A 82 -24.03 0.97 23.51
CA ASP A 82 -22.90 0.85 24.44
C ASP A 82 -21.75 -0.03 23.90
N GLY A 83 -21.81 -0.43 22.63
CA GLY A 83 -20.78 -1.21 21.96
C GLY A 83 -20.90 -2.73 22.15
N ARG A 84 -21.76 -3.22 23.06
CA ARG A 84 -22.00 -4.65 23.18
C ARG A 84 -22.75 -5.17 21.96
N TRP A 85 -22.38 -6.35 21.48
CA TRP A 85 -23.00 -6.93 20.29
C TRP A 85 -23.18 -8.43 20.41
N GLY A 86 -24.05 -8.96 19.56
CA GLY A 86 -24.28 -10.39 19.43
C GLY A 86 -24.75 -10.75 18.04
N THR A 87 -25.00 -12.04 17.82
CA THR A 87 -25.43 -12.58 16.54
C THR A 87 -26.85 -13.13 16.63
N VAL A 88 -27.59 -13.05 15.53
CA VAL A 88 -28.93 -13.58 15.41
C VAL A 88 -29.11 -14.30 14.08
N LEU A 89 -29.72 -15.48 14.16
CA LEU A 89 -30.11 -16.31 13.03
C LEU A 89 -31.64 -16.32 12.97
N TRP A 90 -32.22 -15.59 12.02
CA TRP A 90 -33.68 -15.58 11.82
C TRP A 90 -34.08 -16.45 10.65
N ARG A 91 -35.25 -17.07 10.80
CA ARG A 91 -36.04 -17.63 9.71
C ARG A 91 -37.37 -16.90 9.62
N ARG A 92 -37.82 -16.67 8.39
CA ARG A 92 -39.09 -16.01 8.13
C ARG A 92 -40.15 -17.00 7.64
N ASP A 93 -41.36 -16.84 8.17
CA ASP A 93 -42.57 -17.54 7.75
C ASP A 93 -43.72 -16.52 7.68
N GLY A 94 -43.96 -15.98 6.47
CA GLY A 94 -44.91 -14.89 6.25
C GLY A 94 -44.57 -13.64 7.07
N ASP A 95 -45.50 -13.23 7.93
CA ASP A 95 -45.33 -12.09 8.84
C ASP A 95 -44.72 -12.47 10.19
N ARG A 96 -44.09 -13.65 10.31
CA ARG A 96 -43.39 -14.08 11.53
C ARG A 96 -41.91 -14.29 11.29
N LEU A 97 -41.10 -13.84 12.25
CA LEU A 97 -39.68 -14.17 12.38
C LEU A 97 -39.51 -15.12 13.56
N ASN A 98 -38.74 -16.18 13.36
CA ASN A 98 -38.36 -17.12 14.42
C ASN A 98 -36.88 -17.44 14.29
N GLY A 99 -36.13 -17.35 15.38
CA GLY A 99 -34.68 -17.50 15.33
C GLY A 99 -34.03 -17.82 16.65
N ARG A 100 -32.70 -17.87 16.59
CA ARG A 100 -31.81 -18.02 17.75
C ARG A 100 -30.84 -16.86 17.77
N TRP A 101 -30.40 -16.47 18.95
CA TRP A 101 -29.42 -15.41 19.10
C TRP A 101 -28.39 -15.76 20.17
N ASN A 102 -27.24 -15.10 20.15
CA ASN A 102 -26.24 -15.25 21.20
C ASN A 102 -25.39 -13.99 21.31
N TRP A 103 -24.88 -13.73 22.51
CA TRP A 103 -23.86 -12.69 22.71
C TRP A 103 -22.55 -13.11 22.06
N SER A 104 -21.75 -12.15 21.58
CA SER A 104 -20.43 -12.42 20.97
C SER A 104 -19.53 -13.26 21.87
N ALA A 105 -19.49 -12.95 23.18
CA ALA A 105 -18.72 -13.70 24.18
C ALA A 105 -19.11 -15.19 24.30
N ASN A 106 -20.28 -15.58 23.79
CA ASN A 106 -20.82 -16.93 23.92
C ASN A 106 -20.79 -17.71 22.58
N GLY A 107 -20.25 -17.13 21.51
CA GLY A 107 -20.14 -17.76 20.19
C GLY A 107 -21.40 -17.65 19.31
N LEU A 108 -21.43 -18.44 18.23
CA LEU A 108 -22.47 -18.37 17.19
C LEU A 108 -23.86 -18.88 17.65
N PRO A 109 -24.96 -18.43 17.03
CA PRO A 109 -26.32 -18.68 17.52
C PRO A 109 -26.87 -20.07 17.17
N ALA A 110 -26.18 -20.84 16.31
CA ALA A 110 -26.66 -22.13 15.79
C ALA A 110 -27.02 -23.13 16.92
N ASN A 111 -26.25 -23.14 18.01
CA ASN A 111 -26.46 -24.03 19.16
C ASN A 111 -26.98 -23.28 20.40
N SER A 112 -27.35 -22.00 20.27
CA SER A 112 -27.79 -21.20 21.40
C SER A 112 -29.18 -21.62 21.89
N PRO A 113 -29.42 -21.74 23.21
CA PRO A 113 -30.76 -21.97 23.76
C PRO A 113 -31.65 -20.72 23.66
N ASN A 114 -31.08 -19.53 23.43
CA ASN A 114 -31.81 -18.27 23.40
C ASN A 114 -32.58 -18.15 22.09
N LYS A 115 -33.87 -17.84 22.19
CA LYS A 115 -34.79 -17.70 21.05
C LYS A 115 -35.11 -16.23 20.82
N TRP A 116 -35.36 -15.87 19.56
CA TRP A 116 -35.89 -14.56 19.18
C TRP A 116 -37.09 -14.76 18.26
N SER A 117 -38.25 -14.24 18.63
CA SER A 117 -39.42 -14.21 17.75
C SER A 117 -39.90 -12.77 17.50
N ALA A 118 -40.50 -12.53 16.34
CA ALA A 118 -41.13 -11.27 16.00
C ALA A 118 -42.34 -11.47 15.06
N THR A 119 -43.32 -10.57 15.13
CA THR A 119 -44.47 -10.53 14.21
C THR A 119 -44.55 -9.16 13.55
N ARG A 120 -44.71 -9.13 12.22
CA ARG A 120 -44.82 -7.89 11.46
C ARG A 120 -46.11 -7.16 11.83
N THR A 121 -45.99 -5.89 12.17
CA THR A 121 -47.11 -5.00 12.45
C THR A 121 -47.40 -4.06 11.28
N SER A 122 -46.39 -3.77 10.44
CA SER A 122 -46.53 -2.96 9.25
C SER A 122 -45.54 -3.39 8.16
N ALA A 123 -45.97 -3.41 6.90
CA ALA A 123 -45.08 -3.57 5.75
C ALA A 123 -44.25 -2.30 5.46
N GLN A 124 -44.69 -1.14 5.94
CA GLN A 124 -43.92 0.09 5.89
C GLN A 124 -43.03 0.18 7.12
N THR A 125 -41.72 0.36 6.91
CA THR A 125 -40.76 0.58 7.98
C THR A 125 -40.91 1.99 8.54
N SER A 126 -41.07 2.10 9.86
CA SER A 126 -41.00 3.38 10.56
C SER A 126 -39.61 4.02 10.40
N PRO A 127 -39.46 5.36 10.51
CA PRO A 127 -38.16 6.01 10.39
C PRO A 127 -37.09 5.37 11.30
N LEU A 128 -35.91 5.14 10.73
CA LEU A 128 -34.75 4.67 11.46
C LEU A 128 -34.14 5.82 12.27
N LYS A 129 -33.63 5.50 13.45
CA LYS A 129 -33.00 6.39 14.43
C LYS A 129 -31.51 6.11 14.56
N TYR A 130 -31.09 4.85 14.49
CA TYR A 130 -29.70 4.46 14.74
C TYR A 130 -29.01 3.88 13.50
N ALA A 131 -29.69 3.02 12.75
CA ALA A 131 -29.13 2.43 11.54
C ALA A 131 -29.16 3.41 10.36
N ASP A 132 -28.16 3.29 9.49
CA ASP A 132 -27.93 4.19 8.35
C ASP A 132 -27.80 3.36 7.06
N ALA A 133 -28.51 3.79 6.01
CA ALA A 133 -28.47 3.15 4.70
C ALA A 133 -27.07 3.18 4.06
N HIS A 134 -26.25 4.18 4.39
CA HIS A 134 -24.93 4.40 3.80
C HIS A 134 -23.78 3.89 4.66
N ARG A 135 -24.04 3.43 5.89
CA ARG A 135 -23.02 2.94 6.82
C ARG A 135 -23.31 1.52 7.26
N VAL A 136 -22.33 0.64 7.15
CA VAL A 136 -22.42 -0.75 7.62
C VAL A 136 -22.16 -0.81 9.13
N GLY A 137 -23.10 -1.36 9.89
CA GLY A 137 -23.05 -1.44 11.34
C GLY A 137 -22.35 -2.70 11.90
N TYR A 138 -21.17 -3.07 11.41
CA TYR A 138 -20.40 -4.19 11.97
C TYR A 138 -19.41 -3.74 13.07
N PRO A 139 -19.10 -4.59 14.06
CA PRO A 139 -18.16 -4.29 15.14
C PRO A 139 -16.71 -4.52 14.68
N PHE A 140 -16.24 -3.77 13.68
CA PHE A 140 -14.92 -3.97 13.08
C PHE A 140 -13.76 -3.82 14.06
N GLY A 141 -13.94 -3.06 15.14
CA GLY A 141 -12.94 -2.92 16.22
C GLY A 141 -12.89 -4.06 17.24
N ASP A 142 -13.79 -5.05 17.15
CA ASP A 142 -13.76 -6.21 18.04
C ASP A 142 -12.99 -7.36 17.38
N VAL A 143 -11.85 -7.72 17.96
CA VAL A 143 -11.01 -8.84 17.51
C VAL A 143 -11.76 -10.17 17.41
N ASN A 144 -12.80 -10.39 18.22
CA ASN A 144 -13.61 -11.58 18.11
C ASN A 144 -14.40 -11.58 16.80
N PHE A 145 -14.84 -10.43 16.30
CA PHE A 145 -15.55 -10.36 15.04
C PHE A 145 -14.62 -10.60 13.85
N THR A 146 -13.47 -9.93 13.81
CA THR A 146 -12.52 -9.93 12.67
C THR A 146 -11.70 -11.20 12.58
N GLU A 147 -11.21 -11.72 13.71
CA GLU A 147 -10.38 -12.94 13.74
C GLU A 147 -11.17 -14.20 14.09
N GLY A 148 -12.35 -14.04 14.70
CA GLY A 148 -13.21 -15.15 15.09
C GLY A 148 -14.12 -15.67 13.96
N PRO A 149 -15.03 -16.59 14.29
CA PRO A 149 -15.88 -17.23 13.29
C PRO A 149 -17.04 -16.35 12.80
N PHE A 150 -17.20 -15.13 13.34
CA PHE A 150 -18.41 -14.33 13.16
C PHE A 150 -18.49 -13.67 11.79
N GLN A 151 -17.41 -13.07 11.30
CA GLN A 151 -17.38 -12.48 9.96
C GLN A 151 -17.65 -13.54 8.89
N SER A 152 -16.90 -14.66 8.94
CA SER A 152 -17.11 -15.77 8.00
C SER A 152 -18.52 -16.37 8.11
N TRP A 153 -19.06 -16.52 9.33
CA TRP A 153 -20.44 -16.98 9.52
C TRP A 153 -21.46 -16.04 8.90
N LEU A 154 -21.25 -14.74 9.03
CA LEU A 154 -22.12 -13.71 8.47
C LEU A 154 -22.12 -13.75 6.95
N GLU A 155 -20.96 -13.91 6.32
CA GLU A 155 -20.78 -13.88 4.85
C GLU A 155 -21.21 -15.20 4.16
N THR A 156 -21.02 -16.35 4.82
CA THR A 156 -21.16 -17.67 4.17
C THR A 156 -22.53 -18.32 4.36
N GLY A 157 -23.35 -17.83 5.29
CA GLY A 157 -24.76 -18.18 5.35
C GLY A 157 -25.06 -19.67 5.51
N ASN A 158 -24.39 -20.39 6.43
CA ASN A 158 -24.60 -21.84 6.68
C ASN A 158 -24.55 -22.74 5.43
N ARG A 159 -24.10 -22.22 4.27
CA ARG A 159 -23.71 -23.08 3.16
C ARG A 159 -22.59 -23.93 3.75
N PRO A 160 -22.70 -25.28 3.72
CA PRO A 160 -21.53 -26.09 4.00
C PRO A 160 -20.47 -25.55 3.06
N VAL A 161 -19.49 -24.83 3.62
CA VAL A 161 -18.23 -24.60 2.93
C VAL A 161 -17.84 -26.02 2.55
N PRO A 162 -17.81 -26.38 1.25
CA PRO A 162 -17.24 -27.66 0.89
C PRO A 162 -15.90 -27.64 1.58
N GLN A 163 -15.70 -28.53 2.57
CA GLN A 163 -14.41 -28.63 3.24
C GLN A 163 -13.42 -28.67 2.09
N PRO A 164 -12.58 -27.62 1.91
CA PRO A 164 -11.58 -27.68 0.87
C PRO A 164 -10.86 -28.97 1.18
N ALA A 165 -10.86 -29.92 0.24
CA ALA A 165 -10.06 -31.13 0.38
C ALA A 165 -8.72 -30.64 0.89
N THR A 166 -8.37 -30.97 2.15
CA THR A 166 -7.32 -30.30 2.94
C THR A 166 -6.21 -29.97 1.98
N GLU A 167 -6.12 -28.70 1.55
CA GLU A 167 -5.10 -28.39 0.56
C GLU A 167 -3.81 -28.73 1.30
N PRO A 168 -3.00 -29.68 0.77
CA PRO A 168 -1.75 -30.05 1.42
C PRO A 168 -1.05 -28.74 1.73
N ASN A 169 -0.64 -28.57 2.99
CA ASN A 169 -0.14 -27.30 3.48
C ASN A 169 0.84 -26.80 2.42
N ARG A 170 0.60 -25.60 1.89
CA ARG A 170 1.20 -25.20 0.61
C ARG A 170 2.72 -25.10 0.71
N ARG A 171 3.24 -25.03 1.94
CA ARG A 171 4.66 -25.07 2.33
C ARG A 171 5.19 -26.48 2.65
N ASP A 172 4.35 -27.51 2.53
CA ASP A 172 4.76 -28.89 2.66
C ASP A 172 5.80 -29.21 1.59
N ASN A 173 6.83 -29.92 2.04
CA ASN A 173 7.98 -30.31 1.25
C ASN A 173 8.84 -29.15 0.72
N LEU A 174 8.82 -27.95 1.31
CA LEU A 174 9.87 -26.97 1.03
C LEU A 174 11.24 -27.50 1.50
N SER A 175 12.29 -27.24 0.71
CA SER A 175 13.66 -27.64 1.07
C SER A 175 14.31 -26.60 1.98
N ALA A 176 15.46 -26.92 2.56
CA ALA A 176 16.26 -25.96 3.33
C ALA A 176 16.88 -24.83 2.47
N LEU A 177 16.72 -24.89 1.16
CA LEU A 177 17.07 -23.82 0.23
C LEU A 177 15.92 -22.81 0.05
N TYR A 178 14.71 -23.09 0.55
CA TYR A 178 13.65 -22.10 0.55
C TYR A 178 14.01 -20.96 1.51
N GLY A 179 14.05 -19.72 1.02
CA GLY A 179 14.44 -18.56 1.81
C GLY A 179 14.77 -17.34 0.97
N GLY A 180 14.94 -16.19 1.62
CA GLY A 180 15.57 -15.02 1.03
C GLY A 180 17.07 -15.01 1.35
N TYR A 181 17.86 -14.47 0.44
CA TYR A 181 19.32 -14.49 0.48
C TYR A 181 19.87 -13.10 0.12
N VAL A 182 20.77 -12.57 0.94
CA VAL A 182 21.41 -11.27 0.73
C VAL A 182 22.92 -11.46 0.63
N LEU A 183 23.51 -11.07 -0.49
CA LEU A 183 24.95 -11.11 -0.70
C LEU A 183 25.64 -10.08 0.20
N SER A 184 26.65 -10.51 0.95
CA SER A 184 27.37 -9.70 1.95
C SER A 184 28.73 -9.20 1.46
N GLY A 185 29.33 -8.26 2.17
CA GLY A 185 30.61 -7.66 1.75
C GLY A 185 30.50 -6.85 0.47
N LEU A 186 29.28 -6.40 0.16
CA LEU A 186 28.96 -5.45 -0.91
C LEU A 186 28.90 -4.00 -0.41
N ASP A 187 29.15 -3.82 0.89
CA ASP A 187 29.15 -2.57 1.64
C ASP A 187 27.94 -1.70 1.30
N GLN A 188 27.86 -0.44 1.72
CA GLN A 188 26.67 0.40 1.45
C GLN A 188 26.43 0.68 -0.06
N ALA A 189 27.27 0.12 -0.94
CA ALA A 189 27.29 0.36 -2.37
C ALA A 189 26.24 -0.46 -3.14
N PHE A 190 25.97 -1.70 -2.73
CA PHE A 190 25.05 -2.59 -3.43
C PHE A 190 24.25 -3.45 -2.47
N ALA A 191 22.97 -3.68 -2.78
CA ALA A 191 22.18 -4.77 -2.21
C ALA A 191 21.82 -5.73 -3.35
N ILE A 192 22.31 -6.96 -3.25
CA ILE A 192 21.99 -8.03 -4.22
C ILE A 192 21.28 -9.13 -3.47
N GLU A 193 20.04 -9.41 -3.86
CA GLU A 193 19.16 -10.31 -3.15
C GLU A 193 18.56 -11.37 -4.06
N ALA A 194 18.29 -12.55 -3.49
CA ALA A 194 17.61 -13.64 -4.16
C ALA A 194 16.54 -14.24 -3.25
N ASP A 195 15.31 -14.40 -3.74
CA ASP A 195 14.26 -15.16 -3.09
C ASP A 195 14.11 -16.51 -3.83
N VAL A 196 14.45 -17.60 -3.13
CA VAL A 196 14.46 -18.95 -3.70
C VAL A 196 13.26 -19.73 -3.20
N LEU A 197 12.42 -20.17 -4.13
CA LEU A 197 11.31 -21.08 -3.89
C LEU A 197 11.67 -22.47 -4.42
N HIS A 198 11.90 -23.41 -3.51
CA HIS A 198 12.39 -24.75 -3.83
C HIS A 198 11.69 -25.84 -3.01
N PHE A 199 11.25 -26.91 -3.70
CA PHE A 199 10.70 -28.11 -3.09
C PHE A 199 11.78 -29.18 -2.91
N ARG A 200 11.78 -29.88 -1.77
CA ARG A 200 12.70 -30.97 -1.46
C ARG A 200 12.71 -32.02 -2.57
N GLY A 201 13.90 -32.34 -3.07
CA GLY A 201 14.11 -33.33 -4.14
C GLY A 201 13.85 -32.82 -5.57
N ALA A 202 13.36 -31.58 -5.74
CA ALA A 202 13.25 -30.98 -7.06
C ALA A 202 14.63 -30.64 -7.63
N ARG A 203 14.77 -30.67 -8.97
CA ARG A 203 16.02 -30.30 -9.67
C ARG A 203 16.07 -28.85 -10.13
N THR A 204 15.04 -28.08 -9.80
CA THR A 204 14.79 -26.72 -10.27
C THR A 204 14.09 -25.94 -9.16
N ALA A 205 14.27 -24.63 -9.17
CA ALA A 205 13.65 -23.69 -8.23
C ALA A 205 13.15 -22.47 -8.99
N ALA A 206 12.16 -21.77 -8.42
CA ALA A 206 11.86 -20.41 -8.86
C ALA A 206 12.76 -19.46 -8.07
N VAL A 207 13.48 -18.57 -8.76
CA VAL A 207 14.36 -17.59 -8.13
C VAL A 207 13.99 -16.22 -8.66
N ASP A 208 13.57 -15.36 -7.73
CA ASP A 208 13.48 -13.93 -7.97
C ASP A 208 14.77 -13.27 -7.51
N PHE A 209 15.29 -12.33 -8.29
CA PHE A 209 16.63 -11.78 -8.10
C PHE A 209 16.61 -10.28 -8.33
N SER A 210 16.99 -9.52 -7.31
CA SER A 210 16.95 -8.07 -7.30
C SER A 210 18.34 -7.49 -7.02
N VAL A 211 18.62 -6.35 -7.64
CA VAL A 211 19.88 -5.64 -7.49
C VAL A 211 19.60 -4.15 -7.31
N PHE A 212 20.11 -3.59 -6.23
CA PHE A 212 20.05 -2.16 -5.91
C PHE A 212 21.47 -1.58 -5.80
N VAL A 213 21.62 -0.35 -6.26
CA VAL A 213 22.90 0.35 -6.38
C VAL A 213 22.81 1.72 -5.71
N ASN A 214 23.68 1.95 -4.73
CA ASN A 214 23.86 3.25 -4.11
C ASN A 214 24.88 4.09 -4.90
N ARG A 215 24.40 5.19 -5.50
CA ARG A 215 25.18 6.07 -6.38
C ARG A 215 26.02 7.05 -5.55
N GLY A 216 27.13 6.59 -5.02
CA GLY A 216 28.07 7.44 -4.28
C GLY A 216 29.20 6.67 -3.62
N GLU A 217 28.97 5.40 -3.34
CA GLU A 217 29.93 4.55 -2.65
C GLU A 217 31.07 4.08 -3.57
N ALA A 218 32.15 3.55 -2.99
CA ALA A 218 33.21 2.88 -3.74
C ALA A 218 32.74 1.49 -4.22
N CYS A 219 33.41 0.93 -5.23
CA CYS A 219 33.17 -0.46 -5.62
C CYS A 219 33.75 -1.41 -4.56
N PRO A 220 32.97 -2.39 -4.06
CA PRO A 220 33.46 -3.34 -3.06
C PRO A 220 34.65 -4.15 -3.57
N THR A 221 35.59 -4.47 -2.68
CA THR A 221 36.77 -5.28 -3.03
C THR A 221 36.42 -6.74 -3.33
N SER A 222 35.22 -7.18 -2.94
CA SER A 222 34.62 -8.49 -3.25
C SER A 222 34.03 -8.56 -4.67
N MET A 223 33.98 -7.43 -5.39
CA MET A 223 33.33 -7.31 -6.70
C MET A 223 34.32 -6.81 -7.76
N HIS A 224 34.25 -7.39 -8.96
CA HIS A 224 35.05 -6.95 -10.11
C HIS A 224 34.64 -5.53 -10.55
N LEU A 225 35.61 -4.61 -10.73
CA LEU A 225 35.32 -3.19 -11.04
C LEU A 225 34.42 -3.00 -12.27
N GLN A 226 34.62 -3.78 -13.32
CA GLN A 226 33.79 -3.68 -14.52
C GLN A 226 32.33 -4.08 -14.24
N PHE A 227 32.09 -5.09 -13.41
CA PHE A 227 30.74 -5.50 -13.04
C PHE A 227 30.08 -4.45 -12.14
N CYS A 228 30.82 -3.90 -11.17
CA CYS A 228 30.38 -2.78 -10.35
C CYS A 228 29.94 -1.57 -11.19
N ASN A 229 30.78 -1.13 -12.14
CA ASN A 229 30.49 0.00 -13.02
C ASN A 229 29.31 -0.27 -13.96
N GLU A 230 29.19 -1.51 -14.43
CA GLU A 230 28.07 -1.97 -15.24
C GLU A 230 26.74 -1.88 -14.47
N LEU A 231 26.67 -2.43 -13.25
CA LEU A 231 25.48 -2.31 -12.40
C LEU A 231 25.10 -0.84 -12.16
N ARG A 232 26.08 0.04 -11.89
CA ARG A 232 25.84 1.49 -11.76
C ARG A 232 25.26 2.12 -13.02
N SER A 233 25.77 1.74 -14.18
CA SER A 233 25.29 2.28 -15.46
C SER A 233 23.90 1.79 -15.84
N LEU A 234 23.52 0.59 -15.38
CA LEU A 234 22.23 -0.03 -15.66
C LEU A 234 21.16 0.31 -14.62
N ALA A 235 21.56 0.81 -13.45
CA ALA A 235 20.65 1.22 -12.40
C ALA A 235 19.77 2.38 -12.88
N ASP A 236 18.46 2.25 -12.69
CA ASP A 236 17.50 3.30 -12.98
C ASP A 236 17.61 4.46 -11.98
N GLY A 237 16.71 5.46 -12.10
CA GLY A 237 16.71 6.62 -11.21
C GLY A 237 16.58 6.28 -9.71
N ARG A 238 16.08 5.09 -9.37
CA ARG A 238 15.88 4.59 -7.99
C ARG A 238 17.05 3.74 -7.49
N GLY A 239 18.08 3.57 -8.32
CA GLY A 239 19.19 2.65 -8.05
C GLY A 239 18.87 1.19 -8.36
N TYR A 240 17.69 0.88 -8.91
CA TYR A 240 17.29 -0.50 -9.20
C TYR A 240 17.83 -0.97 -10.56
N VAL A 241 18.40 -2.17 -10.60
CA VAL A 241 18.81 -2.84 -11.84
C VAL A 241 17.84 -3.97 -12.12
N ALA A 242 17.08 -3.85 -13.20
CA ALA A 242 16.15 -4.89 -13.60
C ALA A 242 16.91 -6.17 -13.97
N VAL A 243 16.72 -7.25 -13.21
CA VAL A 243 17.33 -8.53 -13.52
C VAL A 243 16.28 -9.55 -13.91
N ARG A 244 16.61 -10.38 -14.90
CA ARG A 244 15.74 -11.45 -15.37
C ARG A 244 16.41 -12.80 -15.20
N SER A 245 15.83 -13.65 -14.36
CA SER A 245 16.19 -15.07 -14.30
C SER A 245 15.84 -15.76 -15.64
N THR A 246 16.79 -16.51 -16.20
CA THR A 246 16.64 -17.25 -17.47
C THR A 246 16.58 -18.76 -17.27
N GLY A 247 17.00 -19.26 -16.11
CA GLY A 247 16.90 -20.66 -15.73
C GLY A 247 17.51 -20.92 -14.36
N THR A 248 17.06 -21.96 -13.67
CA THR A 248 17.60 -22.38 -12.38
C THR A 248 17.69 -23.90 -12.29
N THR A 249 18.83 -24.40 -11.80
CA THR A 249 19.01 -25.81 -11.50
C THR A 249 19.59 -26.01 -10.10
N ILE A 250 19.21 -27.10 -9.46
CA ILE A 250 19.79 -27.52 -8.19
C ILE A 250 20.75 -28.66 -8.45
N VAL A 251 22.02 -28.46 -8.08
CA VAL A 251 23.06 -29.49 -8.16
C VAL A 251 23.44 -30.00 -6.78
N ASN A 252 24.05 -31.19 -6.75
CA ASN A 252 24.43 -31.91 -5.53
C ASN A 252 23.23 -32.24 -4.63
N LEU A 253 22.08 -32.55 -5.23
CA LEU A 253 20.92 -33.07 -4.53
C LEU A 253 21.31 -34.26 -3.65
N ASN A 254 20.84 -34.27 -2.40
CA ASN A 254 21.13 -35.29 -1.37
C ASN A 254 22.51 -35.19 -0.69
N HIS A 255 23.29 -34.15 -0.96
CA HIS A 255 24.49 -33.86 -0.17
C HIS A 255 24.21 -32.72 0.80
N ALA A 256 25.02 -32.60 1.87
CA ALA A 256 24.95 -31.47 2.80
C ALA A 256 25.21 -30.10 2.12
N SER A 257 25.61 -30.13 0.84
CA SER A 257 26.13 -29.03 0.06
C SER A 257 25.29 -28.77 -1.20
N GLU A 258 23.96 -28.75 -1.06
CA GLU A 258 23.05 -28.37 -2.14
C GLU A 258 23.44 -26.98 -2.67
N THR A 259 23.38 -26.81 -4.00
CA THR A 259 23.75 -25.55 -4.65
C THR A 259 22.67 -25.12 -5.61
N VAL A 260 22.18 -23.90 -5.45
CA VAL A 260 21.28 -23.24 -6.40
C VAL A 260 22.15 -22.57 -7.46
N GLU A 261 21.98 -22.97 -8.72
CA GLU A 261 22.66 -22.37 -9.86
C GLU A 261 21.61 -21.70 -10.76
N THR A 262 21.56 -20.37 -10.71
CA THR A 262 20.58 -19.55 -11.44
C THR A 262 21.27 -18.76 -12.52
N THR A 263 20.89 -18.98 -13.77
CA THR A 263 21.31 -18.12 -14.87
C THR A 263 20.39 -16.91 -14.97
N PHE A 264 20.98 -15.75 -15.25
CA PHE A 264 20.24 -14.50 -15.34
C PHE A 264 20.85 -13.53 -16.36
N ARG A 265 20.09 -12.49 -16.70
CA ARG A 265 20.51 -11.39 -17.58
C ARG A 265 20.19 -10.04 -16.98
N LEU A 266 21.14 -9.12 -17.14
CA LEU A 266 20.93 -7.69 -16.96
C LEU A 266 20.39 -7.04 -18.25
N PRO A 267 19.89 -5.79 -18.21
CA PRO A 267 19.40 -5.12 -19.40
C PRO A 267 20.51 -4.95 -20.43
N GLY A 268 20.28 -5.43 -21.65
CA GLY A 268 21.26 -5.38 -22.75
C GLY A 268 22.23 -6.58 -22.82
N ASP A 269 22.20 -7.50 -21.85
CA ASP A 269 23.02 -8.71 -21.89
C ASP A 269 22.68 -9.60 -23.10
N ARG A 270 23.72 -10.05 -23.81
CA ARG A 270 23.60 -11.06 -24.87
C ARG A 270 23.83 -12.48 -24.36
N ASP A 271 24.62 -12.61 -23.31
CA ASP A 271 24.99 -13.88 -22.68
C ASP A 271 24.42 -13.95 -21.27
N ASP A 272 24.12 -15.17 -20.83
CA ASP A 272 23.71 -15.41 -19.45
C ASP A 272 24.90 -15.24 -18.49
N ARG A 273 24.60 -14.72 -17.31
CA ARG A 273 25.45 -14.76 -16.12
C ARG A 273 24.97 -15.89 -15.21
N LEU A 274 25.77 -16.24 -14.22
CA LEU A 274 25.45 -17.29 -13.27
C LEU A 274 25.57 -16.79 -11.84
N LEU A 275 24.47 -16.81 -11.09
CA LEU A 275 24.44 -16.74 -9.64
C LEU A 275 24.54 -18.17 -9.09
N ARG A 276 25.47 -18.39 -8.15
CA ARG A 276 25.57 -19.65 -7.39
C ARG A 276 25.39 -19.36 -5.91
N LEU A 277 24.40 -19.99 -5.30
CA LEU A 277 24.21 -20.02 -3.85
C LEU A 277 24.54 -21.43 -3.37
N HIS A 278 25.62 -21.54 -2.62
CA HIS A 278 26.13 -22.80 -2.10
C HIS A 278 26.00 -22.84 -0.59
N ARG A 279 25.45 -23.93 -0.06
CA ARG A 279 25.44 -24.16 1.39
C ARG A 279 26.70 -24.91 1.80
N ASP A 280 27.45 -24.37 2.74
CA ASP A 280 28.57 -25.04 3.41
C ASP A 280 28.29 -25.10 4.92
N GLY A 281 27.80 -26.26 5.37
CA GLY A 281 27.33 -26.45 6.74
C GLY A 281 26.15 -25.53 7.09
N ASN A 282 26.38 -24.60 8.01
CA ASN A 282 25.38 -23.61 8.44
C ASN A 282 25.53 -22.25 7.75
N SER A 283 26.53 -22.10 6.89
CA SER A 283 26.81 -20.86 6.17
C SER A 283 26.38 -20.98 4.71
N PHE A 284 25.99 -19.86 4.12
CA PHE A 284 25.78 -19.77 2.67
C PHE A 284 26.88 -18.92 2.04
N HIS A 285 27.35 -19.36 0.89
CA HIS A 285 28.31 -18.64 0.06
C HIS A 285 27.67 -18.32 -1.28
N GLY A 286 27.93 -17.11 -1.78
CA GLY A 286 27.38 -16.59 -3.01
C GLY A 286 28.50 -16.26 -3.99
N SER A 287 28.32 -16.59 -5.26
CA SER A 287 29.22 -16.12 -6.31
C SER A 287 28.44 -15.75 -7.58
N ILE A 288 28.90 -14.72 -8.28
CA ILE A 288 28.37 -14.31 -9.58
C ILE A 288 29.47 -14.48 -10.63
N HIS A 289 29.15 -15.13 -11.74
CA HIS A 289 30.08 -15.43 -12.82
C HIS A 289 29.58 -14.87 -14.14
N HIS A 290 30.51 -14.33 -14.92
CA HIS A 290 30.28 -13.86 -16.28
C HIS A 290 31.09 -14.69 -17.27
N ARG A 291 30.46 -15.09 -18.38
CA ARG A 291 31.00 -16.02 -19.38
C ARG A 291 32.42 -15.71 -19.85
N GLN A 292 32.75 -14.44 -20.04
CA GLN A 292 34.06 -14.03 -20.56
C GLN A 292 35.00 -13.46 -19.49
N ARG A 293 34.45 -12.89 -18.41
CA ARG A 293 35.26 -12.20 -17.38
C ARG A 293 35.69 -13.17 -16.28
N GLY A 294 34.94 -14.24 -16.07
CA GLY A 294 35.10 -15.15 -14.94
C GLY A 294 34.29 -14.68 -13.74
N LEU A 295 34.89 -14.71 -12.55
CA LEU A 295 34.23 -14.40 -11.30
C LEU A 295 34.06 -12.87 -11.13
N ASP A 296 32.80 -12.43 -11.02
CA ASP A 296 32.42 -11.03 -10.86
C ASP A 296 32.17 -10.65 -9.38
N TYR A 297 31.72 -11.60 -8.57
CA TYR A 297 31.53 -11.43 -7.13
C TYR A 297 31.72 -12.77 -6.40
N GLU A 298 32.28 -12.72 -5.20
CA GLU A 298 32.33 -13.84 -4.25
C GLU A 298 32.25 -13.32 -2.81
N GLY A 299 31.40 -13.96 -2.00
CA GLY A 299 31.25 -13.58 -0.59
C GLY A 299 30.31 -14.48 0.20
N VAL A 300 30.15 -14.15 1.48
CA VAL A 300 29.17 -14.79 2.36
C VAL A 300 27.75 -14.30 2.00
N VAL A 301 26.76 -15.15 2.21
CA VAL A 301 25.35 -14.83 2.01
C VAL A 301 24.63 -14.92 3.35
N ARG A 302 23.89 -13.87 3.69
CA ARG A 302 23.00 -13.85 4.85
C ARG A 302 21.62 -14.34 4.43
N THR A 303 21.02 -15.19 5.24
CA THR A 303 19.63 -15.60 5.04
C THR A 303 18.68 -14.57 5.64
N ARG A 304 17.51 -14.41 5.00
CA ARG A 304 16.37 -13.64 5.50
C ARG A 304 15.08 -14.43 5.24
N PRO A 305 13.96 -14.10 5.92
CA PRO A 305 12.66 -14.66 5.57
C PRO A 305 12.38 -14.48 4.08
N HIS A 306 11.83 -15.51 3.45
CA HIS A 306 11.45 -15.43 2.04
C HIS A 306 10.37 -14.35 1.86
N LEU A 307 10.36 -13.62 0.75
CA LEU A 307 9.41 -12.52 0.51
C LEU A 307 7.95 -12.95 0.77
N CYS A 308 7.57 -14.14 0.31
CA CYS A 308 6.25 -14.74 0.54
C CYS A 308 5.86 -15.00 2.00
N GLU A 309 6.82 -14.98 2.93
CA GLU A 309 6.54 -15.03 4.37
C GLU A 309 6.14 -13.66 4.92
N GLN A 310 6.50 -12.59 4.21
CA GLN A 310 6.25 -11.20 4.59
C GLN A 310 5.03 -10.62 3.87
N THR A 311 4.84 -10.96 2.59
CA THR A 311 3.84 -10.33 1.72
C THR A 311 2.69 -11.24 1.28
N ALA A 312 2.59 -12.46 1.84
CA ALA A 312 1.56 -13.45 1.50
C ALA A 312 1.41 -13.68 -0.02
N CYS A 313 2.49 -14.12 -0.68
CA CYS A 313 2.50 -14.38 -2.13
C CYS A 313 1.28 -15.18 -2.60
N GLN A 314 0.78 -14.82 -3.78
CA GLN A 314 -0.28 -15.58 -4.44
C GLN A 314 0.14 -17.03 -4.69
N ASN A 315 -0.78 -17.96 -4.46
CA ASN A 315 -0.55 -19.41 -4.62
C ASN A 315 -0.08 -19.82 -6.03
N ALA A 316 -0.27 -18.94 -7.02
CA ALA A 316 0.01 -19.20 -8.42
C ALA A 316 1.48 -19.63 -8.65
N VAL A 317 2.47 -19.00 -8.00
CA VAL A 317 3.88 -19.34 -8.24
C VAL A 317 4.27 -20.71 -7.67
N PHE A 318 3.75 -21.07 -6.49
CA PHE A 318 3.97 -22.38 -5.89
C PHE A 318 3.34 -23.49 -6.73
N ALA A 319 2.11 -23.27 -7.18
CA ALA A 319 1.39 -24.21 -8.04
C ALA A 319 2.06 -24.34 -9.42
N ASP A 320 2.47 -23.23 -10.03
CA ASP A 320 3.13 -23.22 -11.34
C ASP A 320 4.49 -23.91 -11.29
N LEU A 321 5.31 -23.69 -10.26
CA LEU A 321 6.59 -24.41 -10.14
C LEU A 321 6.39 -25.92 -10.01
N ARG A 322 5.38 -26.38 -9.24
CA ARG A 322 5.08 -27.81 -9.12
C ARG A 322 4.57 -28.41 -10.43
N ALA A 323 3.69 -27.69 -11.12
CA ALA A 323 3.08 -28.17 -12.36
C ALA A 323 4.05 -28.12 -13.55
N ASN A 324 4.90 -27.09 -13.60
CA ASN A 324 5.71 -26.73 -14.77
C ASN A 324 7.21 -26.54 -14.43
N PRO A 325 7.89 -27.50 -13.77
CA PRO A 325 9.28 -27.34 -13.34
C PRO A 325 10.25 -27.06 -14.51
N ALA A 326 9.98 -27.61 -15.70
CA ALA A 326 10.79 -27.38 -16.89
C ALA A 326 10.85 -25.90 -17.32
N ARG A 327 9.79 -25.12 -17.04
CA ARG A 327 9.75 -23.68 -17.31
C ARG A 327 10.82 -22.91 -16.52
N TYR A 328 11.00 -23.29 -15.26
CA TYR A 328 11.96 -22.65 -14.35
C TYR A 328 13.37 -23.16 -14.55
N GLN A 329 13.53 -24.39 -15.06
CA GLN A 329 14.84 -24.92 -15.42
C GLN A 329 15.52 -24.08 -16.51
N GLY A 330 14.74 -23.55 -17.47
CA GLY A 330 15.26 -22.75 -18.58
C GLY A 330 16.22 -23.53 -19.49
N ASN A 331 16.94 -22.81 -20.35
CA ASN A 331 17.93 -23.38 -21.28
C ASN A 331 19.33 -23.40 -20.65
N VAL A 332 19.47 -24.08 -19.51
CA VAL A 332 20.74 -24.17 -18.79
C VAL A 332 21.67 -25.19 -19.46
N ASP A 333 22.62 -24.71 -20.26
CA ASP A 333 23.73 -25.53 -20.79
C ASP A 333 24.75 -25.81 -19.68
N ARG A 334 24.82 -27.07 -19.23
CA ARG A 334 25.78 -27.49 -18.19
C ARG A 334 27.23 -27.21 -18.60
N GLY A 335 27.56 -27.35 -19.88
CA GLY A 335 28.89 -27.03 -20.40
C GLY A 335 29.21 -25.54 -20.27
N ALA A 336 28.23 -24.66 -20.52
CA ALA A 336 28.38 -23.22 -20.32
C ALA A 336 28.56 -22.84 -18.86
N ILE A 337 27.78 -23.44 -17.96
CA ILE A 337 27.92 -23.24 -16.51
C ILE A 337 29.33 -23.63 -16.04
N LEU A 338 29.83 -24.80 -16.43
CA LEU A 338 31.16 -25.24 -16.02
C LEU A 338 32.27 -24.32 -16.57
N ARG A 339 32.11 -23.77 -17.78
CA ARG A 339 33.04 -22.75 -18.31
C ARG A 339 33.01 -21.45 -17.51
N MET A 340 31.83 -21.01 -17.05
CA MET A 340 31.70 -19.84 -16.18
C MET A 340 32.38 -20.07 -14.83
N ILE A 341 32.10 -21.20 -14.17
CA ILE A 341 32.67 -21.58 -12.87
C ILE A 341 34.19 -21.68 -12.94
N ASN A 342 34.73 -22.26 -14.02
CA ASN A 342 36.17 -22.41 -14.22
C ASN A 342 36.84 -21.16 -14.82
N GLY A 343 36.10 -20.05 -14.94
CA GLY A 343 36.64 -18.77 -15.39
C GLY A 343 37.64 -18.20 -14.38
N PRO A 344 38.55 -17.31 -14.81
CA PRO A 344 39.55 -16.74 -13.92
C PRO A 344 38.91 -15.85 -12.84
N ASN A 345 39.43 -15.89 -11.61
CA ASN A 345 39.13 -14.88 -10.61
C ASN A 345 40.05 -13.67 -10.84
N ARG A 346 39.50 -12.55 -11.34
CA ARG A 346 40.23 -11.31 -11.61
C ARG A 346 39.80 -10.15 -10.72
N ILE A 347 39.05 -10.41 -9.64
CA ILE A 347 38.55 -9.36 -8.75
C ILE A 347 39.70 -8.51 -8.22
N ALA A 348 40.70 -9.13 -7.56
CA ALA A 348 41.87 -8.42 -7.03
C ALA A 348 42.68 -7.68 -8.10
N GLN A 349 42.84 -8.29 -9.29
CA GLN A 349 43.53 -7.65 -10.42
C GLN A 349 42.79 -6.41 -10.92
N SER A 350 41.45 -6.44 -10.94
CA SER A 350 40.64 -5.31 -11.38
C SER A 350 40.82 -4.08 -10.50
N HIS A 351 41.12 -4.27 -9.22
CA HIS A 351 41.41 -3.21 -8.26
C HIS A 351 42.90 -2.78 -8.24
N GLY A 352 43.79 -3.47 -8.95
CA GLY A 352 45.25 -3.33 -8.82
C GLY A 352 46.01 -3.06 -10.12
N ARG A 353 46.01 -1.80 -10.59
CA ARG A 353 47.11 -1.16 -11.39
C ARG A 353 46.89 0.34 -11.67
N SER A 354 46.45 1.10 -10.68
CA SER A 354 46.61 2.56 -10.71
C SER A 354 47.82 2.89 -9.84
N THR A 355 48.94 3.24 -10.46
CA THR A 355 49.93 4.11 -9.83
C THR A 355 49.19 5.28 -9.18
N PRO A 356 49.49 5.66 -7.93
CA PRO A 356 48.79 6.74 -7.26
C PRO A 356 48.93 8.01 -8.11
N ALA A 357 47.79 8.55 -8.56
CA ALA A 357 47.77 9.90 -9.13
C ALA A 357 48.34 10.87 -8.08
N PRO A 358 49.15 11.86 -8.48
CA PRO A 358 49.70 12.83 -7.54
C PRO A 358 48.56 13.46 -6.75
N ASN A 359 48.71 13.46 -5.43
CA ASN A 359 47.79 14.05 -4.47
C ASN A 359 47.20 15.36 -5.03
N PRO A 360 45.90 15.45 -5.33
CA PRO A 360 45.26 16.75 -5.40
C PRO A 360 45.43 17.37 -4.01
N GLY A 361 46.10 18.52 -3.95
CA GLY A 361 46.33 19.24 -2.71
C GLY A 361 45.04 19.47 -1.91
N PRO A 362 45.14 19.82 -0.63
CA PRO A 362 44.00 19.91 0.27
C PRO A 362 43.01 20.94 -0.28
N VAL A 363 41.93 20.46 -0.86
CA VAL A 363 40.75 21.27 -1.12
C VAL A 363 40.15 21.55 0.26
N SER A 364 40.19 22.81 0.67
CA SER A 364 39.49 23.30 1.84
C SER A 364 37.99 23.08 1.65
N ASN A 365 37.51 21.94 2.12
CA ASN A 365 36.08 21.65 2.27
C ASN A 365 35.60 22.27 3.59
N ASN A 366 35.34 23.59 3.55
CA ASN A 366 34.46 24.26 4.51
C ASN A 366 32.98 24.23 4.03
N GLY A 367 32.64 23.38 3.07
CA GLY A 367 31.26 23.10 2.70
C GLY A 367 30.77 21.88 3.48
N ALA A 368 29.74 22.06 4.31
CA ALA A 368 29.06 20.99 5.03
C ALA A 368 28.86 19.77 4.11
N GLY A 369 29.39 18.62 4.52
CA GLY A 369 29.17 17.37 3.81
C GLY A 369 27.67 17.09 3.63
N PRO A 370 27.29 16.22 2.67
CA PRO A 370 25.89 15.84 2.50
C PRO A 370 25.33 15.42 3.85
N ARG A 371 24.34 16.17 4.35
CA ARG A 371 23.66 15.84 5.60
C ARG A 371 23.13 14.41 5.48
N PRO A 372 23.35 13.53 6.48
CA PRO A 372 22.78 12.19 6.45
C PRO A 372 21.27 12.32 6.22
N LEU A 373 20.71 11.52 5.30
CA LEU A 373 19.31 11.58 4.88
C LEU A 373 18.29 11.45 6.04
N PHE A 374 18.73 11.11 7.26
CA PHE A 374 17.88 10.72 8.38
C PHE A 374 17.86 11.68 9.57
N THR A 375 18.67 12.74 9.62
CA THR A 375 18.80 13.55 10.86
C THR A 375 17.75 14.65 11.01
N ASP A 376 16.99 14.96 9.97
CA ASP A 376 15.95 16.00 10.02
C ASP A 376 14.59 15.39 10.42
N ALA A 377 13.76 16.15 11.14
CA ALA A 377 12.37 15.78 11.39
C ALA A 377 11.55 15.87 10.09
N TRP A 378 10.69 14.88 9.86
CA TRP A 378 9.78 14.76 8.73
C TRP A 378 8.35 15.00 9.21
N ALA A 379 7.54 15.72 8.45
CA ALA A 379 6.10 15.77 8.68
C ALA A 379 5.46 14.48 8.20
N ILE A 380 4.52 13.92 8.96
CA ILE A 380 3.68 12.78 8.56
C ILE A 380 2.37 13.37 8.04
N LEU A 381 2.16 13.33 6.73
CA LEU A 381 0.93 13.82 6.11
C LEU A 381 0.04 12.63 5.74
N GLU A 382 -1.27 12.74 5.92
CA GLU A 382 -2.24 11.84 5.31
C GLU A 382 -2.30 12.09 3.79
N GLU A 383 -2.83 11.14 3.01
CA GLU A 383 -3.06 11.30 1.56
C GLU A 383 -3.92 12.54 1.21
N THR A 384 -4.79 12.98 2.12
CA THR A 384 -5.57 14.23 2.00
C THR A 384 -4.72 15.49 2.15
N GLY A 385 -3.48 15.35 2.63
CA GLY A 385 -2.58 16.42 3.02
C GLY A 385 -2.68 16.80 4.50
N ASP A 386 -3.57 16.17 5.28
CA ASP A 386 -3.74 16.46 6.70
C ASP A 386 -2.49 16.08 7.49
N ASN A 387 -1.99 16.99 8.32
CA ASN A 387 -0.78 16.71 9.10
C ASN A 387 -1.10 15.87 10.33
N LEU A 388 -0.65 14.63 10.32
CA LEU A 388 -0.79 13.66 11.39
C LEU A 388 0.31 13.77 12.44
N GLY A 389 1.40 14.51 12.19
CA GLY A 389 2.47 14.73 13.16
C GLY A 389 3.87 14.88 12.56
N GLU A 390 4.88 14.54 13.35
CA GLU A 390 6.27 14.57 12.92
C GLU A 390 7.03 13.33 13.40
N ILE A 391 8.02 12.90 12.61
CA ILE A 391 8.93 11.81 12.94
C ILE A 391 10.36 12.20 12.58
N ALA A 392 11.27 12.08 13.53
CA ALA A 392 12.70 12.22 13.36
C ALA A 392 13.37 10.87 13.54
N PHE A 393 14.28 10.53 12.64
CA PHE A 393 15.08 9.32 12.74
C PHE A 393 16.42 9.65 13.38
N SER A 394 16.96 8.71 14.14
CA SER A 394 18.32 8.80 14.67
C SER A 394 19.00 7.43 14.55
N LEU A 395 20.29 7.46 14.24
CA LEU A 395 21.14 6.27 14.24
C LEU A 395 22.01 6.32 15.48
N ASP A 396 21.77 5.41 16.42
CA ASP A 396 22.65 5.18 17.58
C ASP A 396 23.48 3.91 17.31
N GLY A 397 24.67 4.11 16.74
CA GLY A 397 25.46 3.03 16.15
C GLY A 397 24.73 2.36 14.99
N ASP A 398 24.49 1.06 15.09
CA ASP A 398 23.79 0.26 14.07
C ASP A 398 22.27 0.17 14.30
N ARG A 399 21.75 0.89 15.31
CA ARG A 399 20.33 0.87 15.66
C ARG A 399 19.63 2.13 15.15
N LEU A 400 18.62 1.92 14.30
CA LEU A 400 17.69 2.98 13.94
C LEU A 400 16.68 3.17 15.06
N ALA A 401 16.59 4.39 15.57
CA ALA A 401 15.55 4.85 16.48
C ALA A 401 14.72 5.94 15.81
N ALA A 402 13.49 6.10 16.28
CA ALA A 402 12.62 7.19 15.87
C ALA A 402 12.04 7.89 17.10
N SER A 403 11.80 9.19 16.97
CA SER A 403 11.14 10.02 17.96
C SER A 403 10.23 11.00 17.25
N GLY A 404 9.11 11.40 17.86
CA GLY A 404 8.18 12.27 17.17
C GLY A 404 6.90 12.51 17.97
N LYS A 405 5.96 13.17 17.33
CA LYS A 405 4.65 13.49 17.87
C LYS A 405 3.57 13.18 16.85
N LEU A 406 2.38 12.82 17.31
CA LEU A 406 1.21 12.63 16.46
C LEU A 406 0.06 13.54 16.89
N ARG A 407 -0.81 13.94 15.97
CA ARG A 407 -1.92 14.88 16.13
C ARG A 407 -3.23 14.24 15.73
N GLY A 408 -4.35 14.79 16.19
CA GLY A 408 -5.69 14.34 15.80
C GLY A 408 -6.18 13.09 16.54
N PHE A 409 -5.44 12.67 17.57
CA PHE A 409 -5.83 11.57 18.45
C PHE A 409 -6.53 12.10 19.71
N PHE A 410 -7.29 11.23 20.39
CA PHE A 410 -8.01 11.55 21.64
C PHE A 410 -9.00 12.72 21.53
N GLU A 411 -9.55 12.96 20.33
CA GLU A 411 -10.49 14.06 20.05
C GLU A 411 -9.90 15.45 20.36
N THR A 412 -8.56 15.59 20.34
CA THR A 412 -7.88 16.87 20.49
C THR A 412 -7.05 17.22 19.26
N ALA A 413 -6.87 18.52 19.02
CA ALA A 413 -5.97 19.02 17.99
C ALA A 413 -4.53 19.19 18.50
N GLU A 414 -4.22 18.70 19.71
CA GLU A 414 -2.92 18.87 20.34
C GLU A 414 -1.89 17.85 19.83
N ASP A 415 -0.61 18.19 20.01
CA ASP A 415 0.50 17.27 19.77
C ASP A 415 0.59 16.24 20.92
N HIS A 416 0.57 14.96 20.59
CA HIS A 416 0.76 13.86 21.52
C HIS A 416 2.14 13.25 21.37
N ASP A 417 2.81 12.99 22.51
CA ASP A 417 4.11 12.33 22.50
C ASP A 417 3.95 10.87 22.05
N VAL A 418 4.88 10.41 21.21
CA VAL A 418 4.87 9.05 20.66
C VAL A 418 6.16 8.33 20.97
N VAL A 419 6.02 7.11 21.50
CA VAL A 419 7.12 6.18 21.66
C VAL A 419 7.15 5.25 20.44
N PHE A 420 8.17 5.39 19.60
CA PHE A 420 8.41 4.50 18.48
C PHE A 420 9.38 3.38 18.88
N THR A 421 8.98 2.14 18.65
CA THR A 421 9.79 0.94 18.86
C THR A 421 10.05 0.30 17.50
N LEU A 422 11.32 0.20 17.10
CA LEU A 422 11.67 -0.42 15.83
C LEU A 422 11.21 -1.88 15.82
N SER A 423 10.28 -2.22 14.93
CA SER A 423 9.72 -3.56 14.78
C SER A 423 10.55 -4.36 13.77
N THR A 424 10.73 -3.79 12.57
CA THR A 424 11.61 -4.34 11.53
C THR A 424 12.15 -3.23 10.64
N TRP A 425 13.27 -3.48 9.98
CA TRP A 425 13.78 -2.64 8.91
C TRP A 425 14.36 -3.48 7.79
N THR A 426 14.23 -2.98 6.58
CA THR A 426 14.88 -3.50 5.38
C THR A 426 15.55 -2.35 4.65
N SER A 427 16.17 -2.62 3.51
CA SER A 427 16.65 -1.56 2.61
C SER A 427 15.51 -0.77 1.93
N GLU A 428 14.28 -1.28 1.96
CA GLU A 428 13.13 -0.73 1.23
C GLU A 428 12.07 -0.13 2.15
N ALA A 429 11.98 -0.58 3.40
CA ALA A 429 10.96 -0.14 4.33
C ALA A 429 11.43 -0.22 5.78
N VAL A 430 10.81 0.60 6.62
CA VAL A 430 10.94 0.54 8.07
C VAL A 430 9.56 0.41 8.69
N ALA A 431 9.45 -0.44 9.69
CA ALA A 431 8.24 -0.57 10.50
C ALA A 431 8.56 -0.23 11.95
N PHE A 432 7.81 0.70 12.52
CA PHE A 432 7.81 1.01 13.95
C PHE A 432 6.48 0.61 14.56
N ASP A 433 6.52 -0.15 15.65
CA ASP A 433 5.39 -0.22 16.57
C ASP A 433 5.39 1.07 17.39
N LEU A 434 4.22 1.65 17.64
CA LEU A 434 4.13 2.94 18.34
C LEU A 434 3.06 2.96 19.43
N VAL A 435 3.31 3.80 20.44
CA VAL A 435 2.36 4.12 21.50
C VAL A 435 2.22 5.63 21.60
N VAL A 436 1.01 6.14 21.38
CA VAL A 436 0.65 7.56 21.44
C VAL A 436 0.07 7.86 22.82
N TYR A 437 0.59 8.87 23.53
CA TYR A 437 0.16 9.21 24.88
C TYR A 437 -0.66 10.51 24.93
N ALA A 438 -1.81 10.49 25.58
CA ALA A 438 -2.70 11.64 25.78
C ALA A 438 -2.21 12.60 26.88
N GLY A 439 -0.97 13.07 26.77
CA GLY A 439 -0.38 14.00 27.73
C GLY A 439 -0.45 13.50 29.18
N GLN A 440 -1.15 14.24 30.06
CA GLN A 440 -1.25 13.92 31.48
C GLN A 440 -2.41 12.99 31.87
N SER A 441 -3.31 12.63 30.95
CA SER A 441 -4.48 11.78 31.29
C SER A 441 -4.08 10.33 31.57
N GLY A 442 -2.93 9.88 31.05
CA GLY A 442 -2.47 8.50 31.13
C GLY A 442 -3.14 7.58 30.10
N GLU A 443 -4.04 8.08 29.27
CA GLU A 443 -4.60 7.33 28.15
C GLU A 443 -3.53 7.13 27.06
N SER A 444 -3.58 5.99 26.39
CA SER A 444 -2.63 5.67 25.31
C SER A 444 -3.30 4.86 24.20
N LYS A 445 -2.91 5.11 22.95
CA LYS A 445 -3.29 4.30 21.78
C LYS A 445 -2.09 3.54 21.23
N GLN A 446 -2.29 2.30 20.81
CA GLN A 446 -1.25 1.49 20.18
C GLN A 446 -1.40 1.49 18.67
N GLY A 447 -0.29 1.41 17.96
CA GLY A 447 -0.28 1.46 16.52
C GLY A 447 0.99 0.91 15.89
N ARG A 448 1.06 1.05 14.56
CA ARG A 448 2.22 0.71 13.74
C ARG A 448 2.36 1.71 12.60
N LEU A 449 3.58 2.17 12.34
CA LEU A 449 3.93 2.96 11.17
C LEU A 449 4.81 2.12 10.25
N LEU A 450 4.35 1.82 9.04
CA LEU A 450 5.13 1.18 7.99
C LEU A 450 5.45 2.23 6.92
N VAL A 451 6.72 2.57 6.73
CA VAL A 451 7.13 3.59 5.76
C VAL A 451 8.18 3.01 4.83
N GLU A 452 7.98 3.18 3.53
CA GLU A 452 8.96 2.90 2.51
C GLU A 452 10.17 3.83 2.69
N LEU A 453 11.37 3.26 2.86
CA LEU A 453 12.59 4.03 2.91
C LEU A 453 13.01 4.35 1.47
N PRO A 454 13.08 5.64 1.07
CA PRO A 454 13.54 5.96 -0.26
C PRO A 454 15.00 5.56 -0.37
N SER A 455 15.30 4.60 -1.24
CA SER A 455 16.68 4.26 -1.62
C SER A 455 17.40 5.43 -2.32
N SER A 456 16.66 6.46 -2.76
CA SER A 456 17.17 7.76 -3.23
C SER A 456 16.07 8.83 -3.29
N ALA A 457 16.43 10.11 -3.08
CA ALA A 457 15.52 11.26 -3.13
C ALA A 457 15.25 11.79 -4.57
N PRO A 458 14.18 12.58 -4.80
CA PRO A 458 13.24 13.10 -3.82
C PRO A 458 11.85 12.47 -3.99
N ALA A 459 11.75 11.14 -3.92
CA ALA A 459 10.46 10.54 -3.64
C ALA A 459 10.12 10.81 -2.18
N VAL A 460 8.95 11.38 -1.93
CA VAL A 460 8.35 11.54 -0.60
C VAL A 460 8.12 10.11 -0.08
N PRO A 461 8.80 9.65 0.99
CA PRO A 461 8.54 8.34 1.58
C PRO A 461 7.04 8.15 1.81
N ARG A 462 6.47 7.04 1.35
CA ARG A 462 5.06 6.71 1.56
C ARG A 462 4.94 5.59 2.56
N GLY A 463 3.80 5.51 3.21
CA GLY A 463 3.59 4.51 4.23
C GLY A 463 2.13 4.33 4.60
N THR A 464 1.93 3.51 5.63
CA THR A 464 0.65 3.30 6.26
C THR A 464 0.84 3.41 7.77
N LEU A 465 0.03 4.27 8.39
CA LEU A 465 -0.08 4.44 9.82
C LEU A 465 -1.34 3.72 10.30
N PHE A 466 -1.15 2.74 11.17
CA PHE A 466 -2.20 2.02 11.87
C PHE A 466 -2.24 2.55 13.31
N VAL A 467 -3.37 3.05 13.79
CA VAL A 467 -3.56 3.40 15.21
C VAL A 467 -4.92 2.88 15.65
N GLU A 468 -4.94 1.88 16.53
CA GLU A 468 -6.14 1.10 16.85
C GLU A 468 -6.82 0.58 15.57
N ASP A 469 -8.04 1.05 15.27
CA ASP A 469 -8.86 0.65 14.12
C ASP A 469 -8.69 1.59 12.92
N GLU A 470 -7.91 2.66 13.05
CA GLU A 470 -7.68 3.64 11.99
C GLU A 470 -6.49 3.23 11.13
N ILE A 471 -6.69 3.24 9.81
CA ILE A 471 -5.66 3.00 8.81
C ILE A 471 -5.56 4.25 7.95
N LEU A 472 -4.42 4.93 8.05
CA LEU A 472 -4.15 6.17 7.35
C LEU A 472 -3.01 5.93 6.35
N LEU A 473 -3.23 6.29 5.10
CA LEU A 473 -2.15 6.32 4.11
C LEU A 473 -1.35 7.60 4.32
N VAL A 474 -0.03 7.47 4.45
CA VAL A 474 0.81 8.59 4.86
C VAL A 474 1.98 8.87 3.92
N GLU A 475 2.39 10.13 3.88
CA GLU A 475 3.53 10.65 3.15
C GLU A 475 4.46 11.39 4.13
N LEU A 476 5.77 11.11 4.09
CA LEU A 476 6.75 11.81 4.89
C LEU A 476 7.36 12.96 4.11
N VAL A 477 7.03 14.19 4.46
CA VAL A 477 7.51 15.38 3.75
C VAL A 477 8.61 16.07 4.55
N ARG A 478 9.75 16.37 3.90
CA ARG A 478 10.80 17.19 4.54
C ARG A 478 10.34 18.64 4.64
N PRO A 479 10.58 19.30 5.78
CA PRO A 479 10.50 20.76 5.84
C PRO A 479 11.52 21.31 4.83
N THR A 480 11.05 22.01 3.79
CA THR A 480 11.95 22.64 2.82
C THR A 480 12.60 23.87 3.45
N ASN A 481 13.88 24.12 3.16
CA ASN A 481 14.62 25.26 3.72
C ASN A 481 13.85 26.58 3.52
N GLY A 482 13.39 27.17 4.62
CA GLY A 482 12.64 28.43 4.64
C GLY A 482 11.16 28.31 4.98
N LEU A 483 10.62 27.09 5.06
CA LEU A 483 9.30 26.81 5.64
C LEU A 483 9.50 25.97 6.90
N SER A 484 9.07 26.51 8.04
CA SER A 484 8.88 25.71 9.24
C SER A 484 7.90 24.57 8.93
N PRO A 485 7.95 23.42 9.63
CA PRO A 485 6.92 22.39 9.50
C PRO A 485 5.52 23.03 9.54
N ARG A 486 5.33 24.01 10.44
CA ARG A 486 4.12 24.85 10.58
C ARG A 486 3.61 25.51 9.31
N GLU A 487 4.48 25.84 8.37
CA GLU A 487 4.14 26.53 7.11
C GLU A 487 3.95 25.57 5.93
N VAL A 488 4.40 24.30 6.05
CA VAL A 488 4.01 23.24 5.10
C VAL A 488 2.53 22.86 5.26
N PHE A 489 1.94 23.17 6.42
CA PHE A 489 0.61 22.74 6.86
C PHE A 489 -0.59 23.51 6.28
N ASP A 490 -0.39 24.41 5.30
CA ASP A 490 -1.49 25.25 4.76
C ASP A 490 -1.65 25.15 3.23
N THR A 491 -1.00 24.18 2.59
CA THR A 491 -1.19 23.89 1.16
C THR A 491 -2.08 22.66 0.98
N PRO A 492 -3.41 22.82 0.90
CA PRO A 492 -4.30 21.68 0.67
C PRO A 492 -4.00 21.02 -0.69
N ALA A 493 -4.08 19.68 -0.78
CA ALA A 493 -3.83 18.89 -2.00
C ALA A 493 -4.86 19.13 -3.14
N ILE A 494 -5.69 20.16 -3.01
CA ILE A 494 -6.73 20.59 -3.94
C ILE A 494 -6.39 21.98 -4.51
N GLY A 495 -6.80 22.25 -5.75
CA GLY A 495 -6.61 23.53 -6.41
C GLY A 495 -5.21 23.73 -6.99
N ILE A 496 -4.61 24.89 -6.69
CA ILE A 496 -3.32 25.31 -7.25
C ILE A 496 -2.13 24.47 -6.75
N TYR A 497 -2.30 23.70 -5.68
CA TYR A 497 -1.22 22.88 -5.11
C TYR A 497 -1.25 21.42 -5.57
N GLY A 498 -2.38 20.95 -6.12
CA GLY A 498 -2.58 19.56 -6.52
C GLY A 498 -2.05 19.19 -7.92
N VAL A 499 -1.30 20.07 -8.59
CA VAL A 499 -0.77 19.83 -9.94
C VAL A 499 0.70 20.21 -10.07
N SER A 500 1.40 19.55 -11.00
CA SER A 500 2.75 19.93 -11.40
C SER A 500 2.74 21.09 -12.39
N TYR A 501 3.81 21.87 -12.40
CA TYR A 501 3.96 23.03 -13.27
C TYR A 501 5.20 22.94 -14.15
N ARG A 502 5.13 23.59 -15.31
CA ARG A 502 6.27 23.85 -16.18
C ARG A 502 6.44 25.33 -16.42
N LEU A 503 7.67 25.74 -16.74
CA LEU A 503 7.91 27.08 -17.24
C LEU A 503 7.38 27.24 -18.67
N HIS A 504 6.85 28.42 -18.94
CA HIS A 504 6.51 28.88 -20.28
C HIS A 504 6.87 30.36 -20.42
N ASN A 505 6.87 30.88 -21.64
CA ASN A 505 7.26 32.26 -21.96
C ASN A 505 8.68 32.65 -21.49
N VAL A 506 9.57 31.67 -21.28
CA VAL A 506 11.00 31.88 -21.05
C VAL A 506 11.74 31.58 -22.37
N PRO A 507 12.48 32.54 -22.96
CA PRO A 507 13.20 32.31 -24.20
C PRO A 507 14.19 31.14 -24.09
N GLN A 508 14.32 30.33 -25.14
CA GLN A 508 15.27 29.22 -25.17
C GLN A 508 16.70 29.68 -24.85
N GLY A 509 17.42 28.87 -24.05
CA GLY A 509 18.77 29.19 -23.58
C GLY A 509 18.84 30.24 -22.47
N ARG A 510 17.71 30.73 -21.96
CA ARG A 510 17.65 31.61 -20.78
C ARG A 510 17.28 30.84 -19.51
N THR A 511 17.58 31.46 -18.38
CA THR A 511 17.14 31.01 -17.06
C THR A 511 16.25 32.08 -16.42
N LEU A 512 15.33 31.64 -15.57
CA LEU A 512 14.48 32.50 -14.76
C LEU A 512 15.03 32.51 -13.33
N ARG A 513 15.14 33.71 -12.73
CA ARG A 513 15.67 33.90 -11.38
C ARG A 513 14.56 33.72 -10.35
N LEU A 514 14.79 32.84 -9.37
CA LEU A 514 13.94 32.69 -8.19
C LEU A 514 14.32 33.74 -7.14
N ARG A 515 13.31 34.26 -6.43
CA ARG A 515 13.46 35.35 -5.47
C ARG A 515 13.12 34.91 -4.06
N GLU A 516 13.67 35.58 -3.07
CA GLU A 516 13.41 35.30 -1.65
C GLU A 516 11.97 35.65 -1.24
N LYS A 517 11.36 36.64 -1.88
CA LYS A 517 10.00 37.13 -1.63
C LYS A 517 9.34 37.57 -2.96
N PRO A 518 8.01 37.75 -3.02
CA PRO A 518 7.27 38.10 -4.26
C PRO A 518 7.50 39.55 -4.74
N ASP A 519 8.75 39.89 -5.04
CA ASP A 519 9.19 41.22 -5.44
C ASP A 519 10.34 41.11 -6.46
N ARG A 520 10.28 41.94 -7.52
CA ARG A 520 11.33 41.99 -8.56
C ARG A 520 12.70 42.43 -8.02
N ASN A 521 12.72 43.17 -6.92
CA ASN A 521 13.91 43.71 -6.27
C ASN A 521 14.44 42.82 -5.14
N ALA A 522 13.74 41.74 -4.80
CA ALA A 522 14.19 40.81 -3.77
C ALA A 522 15.50 40.10 -4.15
N ALA A 523 16.24 39.61 -3.15
CA ALA A 523 17.44 38.81 -3.37
C ALA A 523 17.11 37.56 -4.21
N VAL A 524 18.06 37.15 -5.04
CA VAL A 524 17.94 35.97 -5.90
C VAL A 524 18.38 34.74 -5.10
N THR A 525 17.50 33.76 -4.93
CA THR A 525 17.80 32.51 -4.20
C THR A 525 18.31 31.42 -5.12
N GLY A 526 18.00 31.50 -6.42
CA GLY A 526 18.43 30.51 -7.40
C GLY A 526 18.00 30.85 -8.83
N SER A 527 18.22 29.93 -9.76
CA SER A 527 17.73 30.07 -11.14
C SER A 527 17.31 28.73 -11.73
N ILE A 528 16.24 28.74 -12.52
CA ILE A 528 15.69 27.57 -13.22
C ILE A 528 15.78 27.75 -14.73
N THR A 529 16.00 26.67 -15.47
CA THR A 529 16.13 26.70 -16.94
C THR A 529 14.78 26.84 -17.62
N ALA A 530 14.75 27.41 -18.82
CA ALA A 530 13.52 27.64 -19.59
C ALA A 530 12.66 26.38 -19.84
N ASN A 531 13.25 25.20 -19.78
CA ASN A 531 12.61 23.90 -19.98
C ASN A 531 12.26 23.18 -18.67
N ALA A 532 12.32 23.86 -17.52
CA ALA A 532 11.99 23.23 -16.25
C ALA A 532 10.50 22.81 -16.22
N SER A 533 10.27 21.57 -15.78
CA SER A 533 8.99 20.87 -15.66
C SER A 533 8.92 20.17 -14.31
N GLY A 534 7.75 19.66 -13.91
CA GLY A 534 7.57 19.00 -12.62
C GLY A 534 7.83 19.93 -11.42
N LEU A 535 7.55 21.22 -11.56
CA LEU A 535 7.68 22.21 -10.50
C LEU A 535 6.49 22.09 -9.54
N THR A 536 6.76 22.08 -8.24
CA THR A 536 5.73 22.05 -7.19
C THR A 536 5.42 23.48 -6.74
N MET A 537 4.13 23.79 -6.58
CA MET A 537 3.67 25.05 -6.01
C MET A 537 3.72 24.98 -4.48
N LEU A 538 4.40 25.93 -3.84
CA LEU A 538 4.47 26.04 -2.37
C LEU A 538 3.54 27.12 -1.81
N GLY A 539 3.17 28.11 -2.62
CA GLY A 539 2.34 29.24 -2.19
C GLY A 539 2.20 30.28 -3.29
N CYS A 540 1.16 31.11 -3.25
CA CYS A 540 1.08 32.32 -4.07
C CYS A 540 0.78 33.55 -3.20
N ASP A 541 1.21 34.73 -3.65
CA ASP A 541 1.09 35.97 -2.87
C ASP A 541 -0.37 36.44 -2.87
N GLU A 542 -1.09 36.09 -1.80
CA GLU A 542 -2.49 36.45 -1.63
C GLU A 542 -2.73 37.96 -1.54
N ARG A 543 -1.70 38.76 -1.24
CA ARG A 543 -1.83 40.23 -1.13
C ARG A 543 -2.04 40.90 -2.48
N VAL A 544 -1.56 40.27 -3.56
CA VAL A 544 -1.75 40.78 -4.93
C VAL A 544 -3.05 40.23 -5.50
N HIS A 545 -3.20 38.91 -5.48
CA HIS A 545 -4.41 38.25 -5.96
C HIS A 545 -4.53 36.87 -5.30
N ARG A 546 -5.63 36.66 -4.58
CA ARG A 546 -5.97 35.34 -4.02
C ARG A 546 -6.59 34.47 -5.11
N ILE A 547 -5.98 33.32 -5.38
CA ILE A 547 -6.54 32.32 -6.29
C ILE A 547 -7.49 31.43 -5.50
N ASP A 548 -8.73 31.33 -5.94
CA ASP A 548 -9.71 30.40 -5.37
C ASP A 548 -9.40 28.98 -5.87
N SER A 549 -9.05 28.06 -4.96
CA SER A 549 -8.64 26.69 -5.31
C SER A 549 -9.71 25.92 -6.08
N LEU A 550 -10.98 26.10 -5.74
CA LEU A 550 -12.09 25.40 -6.40
C LEU A 550 -12.36 25.97 -7.80
N ALA A 551 -12.27 27.29 -7.96
CA ALA A 551 -12.36 27.95 -9.25
C ALA A 551 -11.20 27.53 -10.16
N PHE A 552 -9.99 27.42 -9.61
CA PHE A 552 -8.81 26.95 -10.33
C PHE A 552 -8.97 25.51 -10.81
N GLU A 553 -9.46 24.61 -9.97
CA GLU A 553 -9.74 23.22 -10.34
C GLU A 553 -10.77 23.10 -11.48
N ARG A 554 -11.83 23.89 -11.43
CA ARG A 554 -12.89 23.88 -12.45
C ARG A 554 -12.52 24.62 -13.72
N ALA A 555 -11.52 25.48 -13.67
CA ALA A 555 -11.05 26.26 -14.81
C ALA A 555 -10.32 25.38 -15.83
N ASP A 556 -10.50 25.71 -17.12
CA ASP A 556 -9.68 25.15 -18.18
C ASP A 556 -8.23 25.66 -18.11
N MET A 557 -7.35 25.08 -18.94
CA MET A 557 -5.92 25.40 -18.91
C MET A 557 -5.62 26.89 -19.19
N ALA A 558 -6.42 27.53 -20.05
CA ALA A 558 -6.24 28.94 -20.39
C ALA A 558 -6.62 29.84 -19.19
N ALA A 559 -7.76 29.56 -18.56
CA ALA A 559 -8.22 30.26 -17.37
C ALA A 559 -7.28 30.03 -16.16
N ARG A 560 -6.76 28.82 -15.95
CA ARG A 560 -5.75 28.55 -14.92
C ARG A 560 -4.48 29.37 -15.12
N THR A 561 -3.99 29.44 -16.35
CA THR A 561 -2.80 30.25 -16.69
C THR A 561 -3.06 31.74 -16.47
N ASP A 562 -4.26 32.23 -16.83
CA ASP A 562 -4.66 33.62 -16.58
C ASP A 562 -4.71 33.94 -15.07
N MET A 563 -5.28 33.05 -14.24
CA MET A 563 -5.29 33.20 -12.78
C MET A 563 -3.88 33.31 -12.20
N LEU A 564 -2.95 32.44 -12.61
CA LEU A 564 -1.55 32.47 -12.17
C LEU A 564 -0.82 33.73 -12.63
N SER A 565 -1.12 34.23 -13.83
CA SER A 565 -0.42 35.38 -14.41
C SER A 565 -0.52 36.66 -13.60
N ARG A 566 -1.52 36.74 -12.71
CA ARG A 566 -1.86 37.92 -11.90
C ARG A 566 -1.18 37.95 -10.53
N THR A 567 -0.45 36.91 -10.16
CA THR A 567 0.19 36.81 -8.85
C THR A 567 1.65 36.38 -8.94
N TRP A 568 2.35 36.44 -7.82
CA TRP A 568 3.63 35.78 -7.64
C TRP A 568 3.40 34.45 -6.97
N CYS A 569 4.18 33.45 -7.35
CA CYS A 569 4.11 32.16 -6.70
C CYS A 569 5.49 31.64 -6.31
N GLN A 570 5.53 31.03 -5.14
CA GLN A 570 6.66 30.29 -4.62
C GLN A 570 6.59 28.87 -5.16
N ILE A 571 7.68 28.43 -5.76
CA ILE A 571 7.79 27.11 -6.37
C ILE A 571 9.05 26.40 -5.90
N SER A 572 9.08 25.08 -6.08
CA SER A 572 10.25 24.22 -5.82
C SER A 572 10.43 23.20 -6.94
N ASN A 573 11.67 22.83 -7.22
CA ASN A 573 12.02 21.66 -8.05
C ASN A 573 12.70 20.55 -7.22
N GLY A 574 12.56 20.60 -5.89
CA GLY A 574 13.22 19.70 -4.94
C GLY A 574 14.66 20.08 -4.59
N GLN A 575 15.34 20.91 -5.39
CA GLN A 575 16.71 21.37 -5.11
C GLN A 575 16.78 22.83 -4.67
N ILE A 576 15.99 23.69 -5.32
CA ILE A 576 15.91 25.12 -5.04
C ILE A 576 14.45 25.53 -4.94
N ALA A 577 14.18 26.49 -4.05
CA ALA A 577 12.86 27.09 -3.88
C ALA A 577 12.95 28.62 -3.94
N GLY A 578 11.86 29.25 -4.39
CA GLY A 578 11.73 30.69 -4.35
C GLY A 578 10.56 31.21 -5.19
N TRP A 579 10.38 32.51 -5.13
CA TRP A 579 9.28 33.24 -5.74
C TRP A 579 9.59 33.65 -7.18
N LEU A 580 8.59 33.52 -8.05
CA LEU A 580 8.62 34.02 -9.42
C LEU A 580 7.24 34.55 -9.85
N PRO A 581 7.15 35.42 -10.88
CA PRO A 581 5.86 35.85 -11.42
C PRO A 581 5.10 34.66 -12.03
N GLY A 582 3.86 34.43 -11.62
CA GLY A 582 3.05 33.29 -12.07
C GLY A 582 2.77 33.28 -13.58
N LEU A 583 2.99 34.40 -14.28
CA LEU A 583 2.94 34.49 -15.74
C LEU A 583 3.94 33.57 -16.47
N TYR A 584 4.93 33.04 -15.76
CA TYR A 584 5.87 32.05 -16.29
C TYR A 584 5.44 30.61 -15.98
N LEU A 585 4.37 30.39 -15.23
CA LEU A 585 3.89 29.05 -14.85
C LEU A 585 2.71 28.61 -15.72
N SER A 586 2.79 27.40 -16.23
CA SER A 586 1.67 26.69 -16.85
C SER A 586 1.48 25.39 -16.08
N PRO A 587 0.24 25.04 -15.68
CA PRO A 587 -0.03 23.70 -15.18
C PRO A 587 0.33 22.66 -16.24
N GLU A 588 0.86 21.54 -15.82
CA GLU A 588 0.99 20.36 -16.66
C GLU A 588 -0.38 19.69 -16.77
N ALA A 589 -0.68 19.13 -17.93
CA ALA A 589 -1.89 18.31 -18.07
C ALA A 589 -1.64 17.02 -17.29
N ASN A 590 -2.49 16.75 -16.30
CA ASN A 590 -2.56 15.44 -15.65
C ASN A 590 -2.94 14.35 -16.66
#